data_AF-A0A5B0M6N0-F1
#
_entry.id   AF-A0A5B0M6N0-F1
#
_cell.length_a   1.000
_cell.length_b   1.000
_cell.length_c   1.000
_cell.angle_alpha   90.00
_cell.angle_beta   90.00
_cell.angle_gamma   90.00
#
_symmetry.space_group_name_H-M   'P 1'
#
loop_
_entity.id
_entity.type
_entity.pdbx_description
1 polymer ?
#
loop_
_entity_poly.entity_id
_entity_poly.type
_entity_poly.pdbx_seq_one_letter_code
_entity_poly.pdbx_strand_id
1 'polypeptide(L)'
;MLDLASDDSSSDEKVNDAPMAEDAQARKGKTPAKSKKPKPPETQLPHRLSSLTRSIVEFAKFMMGTTGRDNYHLPDPPTSEELKQYEAWGIDYVQAVDAFHQEQASRNDIEDEAEREHLKKKELKELELSLQSTRYEPAPIPPNYEISKHFKDQCDQSFRLKGFPRITFQWNKPSLEGSSWNYATADILANQWHSWYIKDRRYSPSTKLTVDAKGVIGRWLKTAAMNQAQKPKEESSENSTRTTQEMNTLRRHREQRRIQIARHRHASAMRSVPKQHKEYLSELLSANDMSSDYEDDEDPEVPPTRILPFWRSKALTDLLHELDVATIQLASSEKKPNLIKLLQRKETREATELEVLQEKVPTNVCLQGFNKYFLQDTSILERRQLQIDETPKSYSLTQALVDLQKLTCKSNAVPID
;
A
#
# COMPACT_ATOMS: atom_id res chain seq x y z
N MET A 1 57.26 6.08 -31.50
CA MET A 1 57.75 6.23 -32.88
C MET A 1 56.62 5.83 -33.80
N LEU A 2 56.29 6.74 -34.71
CA LEU A 2 55.43 6.52 -35.87
C LEU A 2 56.03 5.47 -36.80
N ASP A 3 55.17 4.80 -37.56
CA ASP A 3 55.26 4.46 -38.99
C ASP A 3 54.57 3.12 -39.23
N LEU A 4 53.42 3.09 -39.94
CA LEU A 4 53.18 3.30 -41.38
C LEU A 4 53.34 2.01 -42.20
N ALA A 5 52.17 1.57 -42.68
CA ALA A 5 51.84 1.23 -44.06
C ALA A 5 52.17 -0.15 -44.68
N SER A 6 51.12 -0.65 -45.35
CA SER A 6 51.10 -1.30 -46.67
C SER A 6 51.66 -2.73 -46.78
N ASP A 7 51.13 -3.63 -47.61
CA ASP A 7 50.00 -3.62 -48.54
C ASP A 7 49.74 -5.06 -49.03
N ASP A 8 48.58 -5.21 -49.69
CA ASP A 8 48.35 -6.02 -50.89
C ASP A 8 47.70 -7.42 -50.87
N SER A 9 46.77 -7.53 -51.84
CA SER A 9 46.25 -8.67 -52.60
C SER A 9 45.26 -9.66 -51.94
N SER A 10 44.15 -10.09 -52.57
CA SER A 10 43.62 -9.90 -53.92
C SER A 10 42.15 -10.42 -54.00
N SER A 11 41.33 -9.70 -54.78
CA SER A 11 40.22 -10.12 -55.68
C SER A 11 39.22 -11.25 -55.32
N ASP A 12 37.91 -10.95 -55.36
CA ASP A 12 37.09 -11.28 -56.55
C ASP A 12 35.69 -10.64 -56.53
N GLU A 13 35.34 -10.00 -57.66
CA GLU A 13 34.04 -9.43 -58.00
C GLU A 13 33.02 -10.50 -58.41
N LYS A 14 31.72 -10.19 -58.27
CA LYS A 14 30.78 -10.25 -59.41
C LYS A 14 29.49 -9.45 -59.19
N VAL A 15 29.29 -8.51 -60.11
CA VAL A 15 28.14 -7.66 -60.38
C VAL A 15 27.11 -8.41 -61.25
N ASN A 16 25.84 -8.02 -61.18
CA ASN A 16 24.86 -8.01 -62.29
C ASN A 16 23.66 -7.14 -61.82
N ASP A 17 23.52 -5.90 -62.29
CA ASP A 17 22.88 -5.43 -63.53
C ASP A 17 21.39 -5.11 -63.37
N ALA A 18 21.07 -3.83 -63.60
CA ALA A 18 19.72 -3.27 -63.76
C ALA A 18 19.32 -3.24 -65.24
N PRO A 19 18.04 -2.98 -65.56
CA PRO A 19 17.79 -1.70 -66.23
C PRO A 19 16.46 -0.99 -65.86
N MET A 20 16.44 0.31 -66.14
CA MET A 20 15.34 1.27 -65.98
C MET A 20 14.18 1.09 -66.97
N ALA A 21 12.98 1.49 -66.56
CA ALA A 21 12.02 2.22 -67.40
C ALA A 21 11.10 3.11 -66.52
N GLU A 22 10.89 4.35 -66.97
CA GLU A 22 10.04 5.39 -66.39
C GLU A 22 8.55 5.04 -66.44
N ASP A 23 7.77 5.44 -65.43
CA ASP A 23 6.51 6.17 -65.70
C ASP A 23 5.92 6.92 -64.49
N ALA A 24 5.10 7.90 -64.83
CA ALA A 24 4.72 9.09 -64.06
C ALA A 24 3.68 8.91 -62.92
N GLN A 25 3.72 9.89 -62.00
CA GLN A 25 2.60 10.44 -61.21
C GLN A 25 1.89 9.57 -60.14
N ALA A 26 2.12 9.91 -58.86
CA ALA A 26 1.04 10.34 -57.93
C ALA A 26 1.62 10.81 -56.58
N ARG A 27 1.66 12.13 -56.37
CA ARG A 27 1.83 12.75 -55.05
C ARG A 27 0.56 12.53 -54.22
N LYS A 28 0.66 11.78 -53.11
CA LYS A 28 -0.27 11.90 -51.97
C LYS A 28 0.54 12.17 -50.70
N GLY A 29 0.24 13.30 -50.06
CA GLY A 29 0.99 13.86 -48.94
C GLY A 29 1.06 12.92 -47.73
N LYS A 30 2.28 12.76 -47.19
CA LYS A 30 2.49 12.27 -45.84
C LYS A 30 2.56 13.47 -44.92
N THR A 31 1.51 13.66 -44.13
CA THR A 31 1.51 14.48 -42.92
C THR A 31 2.62 14.00 -41.98
N PRO A 32 3.39 14.89 -41.32
CA PRO A 32 4.41 14.47 -40.38
C PRO A 32 3.73 13.79 -39.18
N ALA A 33 4.20 12.59 -38.86
CA ALA A 33 3.74 11.82 -37.72
C ALA A 33 3.89 12.66 -36.45
N LYS A 34 2.77 12.93 -35.77
CA LYS A 34 2.76 13.48 -34.42
C LYS A 34 3.68 12.61 -33.56
N SER A 35 4.81 13.18 -33.14
CA SER A 35 5.66 12.61 -32.11
C SER A 35 4.80 12.38 -30.88
N LYS A 36 4.44 11.12 -30.61
CA LYS A 36 3.77 10.73 -29.37
C LYS A 36 4.73 11.10 -28.24
N LYS A 37 4.39 12.16 -27.49
CA LYS A 37 5.04 12.42 -26.20
C LYS A 37 4.98 11.12 -25.39
N PRO A 38 6.09 10.70 -24.74
CA PRO A 38 6.08 9.51 -23.91
C PRO A 38 4.97 9.64 -22.86
N LYS A 39 4.13 8.60 -22.77
CA LYS A 39 3.06 8.52 -21.76
C LYS A 39 3.74 8.68 -20.39
N PRO A 40 3.28 9.61 -19.53
CA PRO A 40 3.85 9.75 -18.20
C PRO A 40 3.79 8.40 -17.48
N PRO A 41 4.82 8.06 -16.68
CA PRO A 41 4.84 6.81 -15.94
C PRO A 41 3.56 6.70 -15.11
N GLU A 42 2.87 5.58 -15.24
CA GLU A 42 1.60 5.33 -14.57
C GLU A 42 1.83 5.36 -13.06
N THR A 43 1.15 6.25 -12.35
CA THR A 43 1.23 6.33 -10.89
C THR A 43 0.72 5.03 -10.30
N GLN A 44 1.58 4.34 -9.57
CA GLN A 44 1.29 3.06 -8.97
C GLN A 44 0.72 3.28 -7.57
N LEU A 45 -0.47 2.75 -7.34
CA LEU A 45 -1.03 2.65 -6.00
C LEU A 45 -0.35 1.46 -5.31
N PRO A 46 0.52 1.68 -4.32
CA PRO A 46 1.24 0.59 -3.67
C PRO A 46 0.28 -0.35 -2.93
N HIS A 47 0.76 -1.58 -2.68
CA HIS A 47 0.02 -2.56 -1.89
C HIS A 47 -0.38 -1.96 -0.54
N ARG A 48 -1.63 -2.16 -0.11
CA ARG A 48 -2.21 -1.49 1.07
C ARG A 48 -1.46 -1.72 2.38
N LEU A 49 -0.75 -2.83 2.50
CA LEU A 49 0.03 -3.18 3.69
C LEU A 49 1.53 -2.89 3.55
N SER A 50 1.94 -2.30 2.43
CA SER A 50 3.35 -2.07 2.15
C SER A 50 4.00 -1.10 3.13
N SER A 51 5.32 -1.20 3.32
CA SER A 51 6.12 -0.23 4.09
C SER A 51 5.93 1.19 3.55
N LEU A 52 5.82 1.32 2.23
CA LEU A 52 5.58 2.58 1.55
C LEU A 52 4.20 3.16 1.88
N THR A 53 3.14 2.33 1.86
CA THR A 53 1.81 2.76 2.31
C THR A 53 1.82 3.19 3.77
N ARG A 54 2.49 2.42 4.64
CA ARG A 54 2.66 2.74 6.06
C ARG A 54 3.38 4.08 6.24
N SER A 55 4.47 4.33 5.52
CA SER A 55 5.20 5.61 5.55
C SER A 55 4.31 6.81 5.19
N ILE A 56 3.47 6.68 4.15
CA ILE A 56 2.53 7.74 3.73
C ILE A 56 1.49 8.01 4.83
N VAL A 57 0.90 6.95 5.38
CA VAL A 57 -0.14 7.04 6.41
C VAL A 57 0.43 7.57 7.73
N GLU A 58 1.59 7.09 8.17
CA GLU A 58 2.25 7.57 9.39
C GLU A 58 2.70 9.03 9.27
N PHE A 59 3.12 9.46 8.07
CA PHE A 59 3.36 10.88 7.82
C PHE A 59 2.09 11.71 7.97
N ALA A 60 0.97 11.29 7.37
CA ALA A 60 -0.30 12.00 7.51
C ALA A 60 -0.73 12.09 8.99
N LYS A 61 -0.66 10.98 9.73
CA LYS A 61 -0.92 10.92 11.17
C LYS A 61 -0.02 11.85 11.97
N PHE A 62 1.28 11.85 11.70
CA PHE A 62 2.23 12.75 12.33
C PHE A 62 1.87 14.23 12.11
N MET A 63 1.47 14.59 10.88
CA MET A 63 1.04 15.97 10.58
C MET A 63 -0.24 16.36 11.32
N MET A 64 -1.13 15.41 11.59
CA MET A 64 -2.34 15.62 12.42
C MET A 64 -2.07 15.55 13.93
N GLY A 65 -0.85 15.27 14.36
CA GLY A 65 -0.50 15.13 15.78
C GLY A 65 -0.90 13.80 16.40
N THR A 66 -1.11 12.76 15.59
CA THR A 66 -1.67 11.47 16.02
C THR A 66 -0.70 10.30 15.82
N THR A 67 0.48 10.31 16.47
CA THR A 67 1.36 9.12 16.48
C THR A 67 1.38 8.46 17.85
N GLY A 68 1.30 7.13 17.86
CA GLY A 68 1.34 6.33 19.08
C GLY A 68 0.41 5.11 19.03
N ARG A 69 0.77 4.08 19.78
CA ARG A 69 -0.01 2.83 19.93
C ARG A 69 -1.07 2.94 21.02
N ASP A 70 -0.75 3.71 22.06
CA ASP A 70 -1.57 3.90 23.25
C ASP A 70 -2.18 5.32 23.16
N ASN A 71 -3.50 5.42 23.03
CA ASN A 71 -4.29 6.66 22.86
C ASN A 71 -4.30 7.27 21.44
N TYR A 72 -4.34 6.45 20.40
CA TYR A 72 -4.63 6.92 19.05
C TYR A 72 -6.08 7.40 18.92
N HIS A 73 -6.26 8.72 18.86
CA HIS A 73 -7.52 9.38 18.50
C HIS A 73 -7.29 10.25 17.27
N LEU A 74 -8.15 10.08 16.26
CA LEU A 74 -8.18 10.99 15.11
C LEU A 74 -8.59 12.39 15.60
N PRO A 75 -8.06 13.48 15.00
CA PRO A 75 -8.51 14.83 15.34
C PRO A 75 -10.00 14.97 15.03
N ASP A 76 -10.68 15.91 15.69
CA ASP A 76 -12.08 16.19 15.40
C ASP A 76 -12.27 16.62 13.93
N PRO A 77 -13.41 16.28 13.30
CA PRO A 77 -13.73 16.78 11.97
C PRO A 77 -13.76 18.31 11.96
N PRO A 78 -13.61 18.96 10.79
CA PRO A 78 -13.75 20.40 10.69
C PRO A 78 -15.17 20.82 11.09
N THR A 79 -15.27 21.93 11.80
CA THR A 79 -16.53 22.55 12.19
C THR A 79 -17.20 23.20 10.98
N SER A 80 -18.52 23.43 11.04
CA SER A 80 -19.24 24.12 9.97
C SER A 80 -18.70 25.52 9.68
N GLU A 81 -18.13 26.18 10.69
CA GLU A 81 -17.51 27.50 10.52
C GLU A 81 -16.17 27.40 9.77
N GLU A 82 -15.32 26.44 10.12
CA GLU A 82 -14.07 26.16 9.39
C GLU A 82 -14.35 25.85 7.91
N LEU A 83 -15.43 25.10 7.63
CA LEU A 83 -15.82 24.78 6.25
C LEU A 83 -16.26 26.01 5.46
N LYS A 84 -17.09 26.88 6.05
CA LYS A 84 -17.52 28.13 5.40
C LYS A 84 -16.34 29.06 5.14
N GLN A 85 -15.42 29.17 6.08
CA GLN A 85 -14.22 29.98 5.94
C GLN A 85 -13.32 29.47 4.80
N TYR A 86 -13.14 28.16 4.69
CA TYR A 86 -12.39 27.56 3.58
C TYR A 86 -13.07 27.78 2.22
N GLU A 87 -14.40 27.64 2.15
CA GLU A 87 -15.15 27.92 0.92
C GLU A 87 -15.03 29.40 0.51
N ALA A 88 -15.18 30.33 1.46
CA ALA A 88 -15.00 31.76 1.22
C ALA A 88 -13.57 32.08 0.76
N TRP A 89 -12.57 31.54 1.45
CA TRP A 89 -11.17 31.67 1.05
C TRP A 89 -10.93 31.18 -0.38
N GLY A 90 -11.52 30.05 -0.76
CA GLY A 90 -11.38 29.50 -2.11
C GLY A 90 -11.94 30.44 -3.20
N ILE A 91 -13.07 31.11 -2.91
CA ILE A 91 -13.65 32.12 -3.80
C ILE A 91 -12.72 33.33 -3.91
N ASP A 92 -12.29 33.87 -2.77
CA ASP A 92 -11.41 35.05 -2.71
C ASP A 92 -10.07 34.79 -3.41
N TYR A 93 -9.51 33.59 -3.22
CA TYR A 93 -8.27 33.16 -3.85
C TYR A 93 -8.39 33.13 -5.37
N VAL A 94 -9.43 32.49 -5.91
CA VAL A 94 -9.64 32.43 -7.38
C VAL A 94 -9.81 33.84 -7.95
N GLN A 95 -10.62 34.68 -7.31
CA GLN A 95 -10.83 36.06 -7.76
C GLN A 95 -9.54 36.89 -7.74
N ALA A 96 -8.74 36.79 -6.68
CA ALA A 96 -7.49 37.51 -6.55
C ALA A 96 -6.44 37.06 -7.58
N VAL A 97 -6.33 35.75 -7.83
CA VAL A 97 -5.40 35.18 -8.82
C VAL A 97 -5.84 35.52 -10.25
N ASP A 98 -7.14 35.48 -10.55
CA ASP A 98 -7.66 35.88 -11.86
C ASP A 98 -7.43 37.38 -12.12
N ALA A 99 -7.67 38.24 -11.12
CA ALA A 99 -7.37 39.66 -11.20
C ALA A 99 -5.87 39.92 -11.41
N PHE A 100 -5.01 39.19 -10.70
CA PHE A 100 -3.56 39.25 -10.89
C PHE A 100 -3.17 38.88 -12.33
N HIS A 101 -3.70 37.78 -12.87
CA HIS A 101 -3.41 37.38 -14.24
C HIS A 101 -3.89 38.39 -15.29
N GLN A 102 -5.03 39.04 -15.06
CA GLN A 102 -5.53 40.11 -15.92
C GLN A 102 -4.63 41.35 -15.88
N GLU A 103 -4.17 41.77 -14.70
CA GLU A 103 -3.22 42.89 -14.57
C GLU A 103 -1.87 42.57 -15.20
N GLN A 104 -1.38 41.33 -15.06
CA GLN A 104 -0.13 40.90 -15.69
C GLN A 104 -0.23 40.80 -17.21
N ALA A 105 -1.43 40.59 -17.76
CA ALA A 105 -1.66 40.56 -19.19
C ALA A 105 -1.73 41.98 -19.81
N SER A 106 -2.01 43.01 -19.00
CA SER A 106 -2.06 44.40 -19.45
C SER A 106 -0.72 45.14 -19.34
N ARG A 107 0.23 44.62 -18.55
CA ARG A 107 1.61 45.15 -18.42
C ARG A 107 2.53 44.65 -19.53
N ASN A 108 3.18 45.56 -20.26
CA ASN A 108 4.11 45.27 -21.37
C ASN A 108 5.51 45.85 -21.16
N ASP A 109 5.92 46.07 -19.91
CA ASP A 109 6.96 47.05 -19.60
C ASP A 109 8.37 46.48 -19.44
N ILE A 110 8.58 45.17 -19.66
CA ILE A 110 9.87 44.49 -19.47
C ILE A 110 10.22 43.69 -20.72
N GLU A 111 11.34 44.01 -21.37
CA GLU A 111 11.80 43.33 -22.61
C GLU A 111 12.34 41.91 -22.36
N ASP A 112 13.01 41.67 -21.22
CA ASP A 112 13.53 40.34 -20.88
C ASP A 112 12.43 39.42 -20.32
N GLU A 113 12.22 38.29 -21.01
CA GLU A 113 11.21 37.30 -20.63
C GLU A 113 11.56 36.61 -19.31
N ALA A 114 12.84 36.32 -19.07
CA ALA A 114 13.26 35.59 -17.88
C ALA A 114 13.09 36.44 -16.61
N GLU A 115 13.48 37.71 -16.67
CA GLU A 115 13.23 38.67 -15.59
C GLU A 115 11.72 38.88 -15.35
N ARG A 116 10.93 38.99 -16.42
CA ARG A 116 9.47 39.13 -16.33
C ARG A 116 8.82 37.92 -15.65
N GLU A 117 9.20 36.70 -16.03
CA GLU A 117 8.70 35.47 -15.39
C GLU A 117 9.11 35.40 -13.92
N HIS A 118 10.34 35.77 -13.59
CA HIS A 118 10.83 35.77 -12.21
C HIS A 118 10.06 36.77 -11.33
N LEU A 119 9.83 37.99 -11.82
CA LEU A 119 9.02 39.00 -11.13
C LEU A 119 7.57 38.54 -10.96
N LYS A 120 6.94 38.03 -12.02
CA LYS A 120 5.58 37.48 -11.94
C LYS A 120 5.45 36.41 -10.87
N LYS A 121 6.42 35.50 -10.80
CA LYS A 121 6.45 34.43 -9.79
C LYS A 121 6.65 34.98 -8.37
N LYS A 122 7.46 36.04 -8.21
CA LYS A 122 7.67 36.71 -6.93
C LYS A 122 6.40 37.41 -6.45
N GLU A 123 5.77 38.20 -7.32
CA GLU A 123 4.54 38.94 -7.01
C GLU A 123 3.38 37.98 -6.71
N LEU A 124 3.21 36.91 -7.48
CA LEU A 124 2.20 35.88 -7.20
C LEU A 124 2.41 35.25 -5.83
N LYS A 125 3.66 34.97 -5.45
CA LYS A 125 3.98 34.40 -4.14
C LYS A 125 3.67 35.38 -2.99
N GLU A 126 3.90 36.67 -3.20
CA GLU A 126 3.54 37.71 -2.23
C GLU A 126 2.01 37.82 -2.07
N LEU A 127 1.27 37.73 -3.18
CA LEU A 127 -0.20 37.66 -3.17
C LEU A 127 -0.70 36.43 -2.41
N GLU A 128 -0.20 35.23 -2.71
CA GLU A 128 -0.56 33.99 -2.00
C GLU A 128 -0.30 34.10 -0.49
N LEU A 129 0.80 34.74 -0.09
CA LEU A 129 1.13 34.97 1.31
C LEU A 129 0.14 35.94 1.99
N SER A 130 -0.35 36.94 1.26
CA SER A 130 -1.36 37.88 1.76
C SER A 130 -2.74 37.23 1.96
N LEU A 131 -3.03 36.18 1.19
CA LEU A 131 -4.29 35.44 1.22
C LEU A 131 -4.28 34.27 2.23
N GLN A 132 -3.18 34.05 2.95
CA GLN A 132 -3.07 32.92 3.88
C GLN A 132 -4.11 32.99 5.01
N SER A 133 -4.48 31.82 5.57
CA SER A 133 -5.34 31.78 6.76
C SER A 133 -4.70 32.51 7.94
N THR A 134 -5.46 33.41 8.57
CA THR A 134 -5.02 34.22 9.73
C THR A 134 -5.16 33.49 11.06
N ARG A 135 -5.93 32.40 11.11
CA ARG A 135 -6.20 31.61 12.32
C ARG A 135 -5.79 30.15 12.09
N TYR A 136 -4.48 29.92 12.06
CA TYR A 136 -3.92 28.57 11.92
C TYR A 136 -3.49 27.99 13.26
N GLU A 137 -4.02 26.82 13.61
CA GLU A 137 -3.70 26.08 14.82
C GLU A 137 -2.92 24.79 14.47
N PRO A 138 -1.59 24.76 14.67
CA PRO A 138 -0.81 23.57 14.40
C PRO A 138 -1.11 22.48 15.43
N ALA A 139 -1.27 21.24 14.96
CA ALA A 139 -1.37 20.09 15.84
C ALA A 139 -0.05 19.88 16.64
N PRO A 140 -0.11 19.35 17.87
CA PRO A 140 1.07 19.00 18.66
C PRO A 140 2.00 18.07 17.90
N ILE A 141 3.32 18.21 18.13
CA ILE A 141 4.32 17.32 17.53
C ILE A 141 4.38 16.05 18.38
N PRO A 142 3.96 14.90 17.85
CA PRO A 142 3.98 13.68 18.61
C PRO A 142 5.40 13.06 18.57
N PRO A 143 5.75 12.16 19.50
CA PRO A 143 7.09 11.57 19.53
C PRO A 143 7.34 10.72 18.27
N ASN A 144 8.29 11.15 17.45
CA ASN A 144 8.70 10.46 16.22
C ASN A 144 10.20 10.68 15.98
N TYR A 145 10.92 9.63 15.60
CA TYR A 145 12.36 9.70 15.32
C TYR A 145 12.69 9.94 13.84
N GLU A 146 11.73 9.78 12.92
CA GLU A 146 11.91 9.88 11.46
C GLU A 146 11.55 11.26 10.91
N ILE A 147 10.45 11.85 11.39
CA ILE A 147 9.94 13.13 10.86
C ILE A 147 10.33 14.28 11.79
N SER A 148 11.22 15.15 11.31
CA SER A 148 11.66 16.32 12.08
C SER A 148 10.61 17.44 12.13
N LYS A 149 10.70 18.30 13.14
CA LYS A 149 9.89 19.53 13.27
C LYS A 149 9.91 20.41 12.02
N HIS A 150 11.04 20.48 11.32
CA HIS A 150 11.18 21.27 10.10
C HIS A 150 10.15 20.87 9.02
N PHE A 151 9.90 19.57 8.85
CA PHE A 151 8.91 19.07 7.90
C PHE A 151 7.48 19.32 8.36
N LYS A 152 7.23 19.27 9.68
CA LYS A 152 5.95 19.67 10.26
C LYS A 152 5.64 21.14 9.95
N ASP A 153 6.58 22.03 10.23
CA ASP A 153 6.43 23.47 10.01
C ASP A 153 6.19 23.78 8.51
N GLN A 154 6.87 23.08 7.59
CA GLN A 154 6.64 23.22 6.14
C GLN A 154 5.26 22.74 5.70
N CYS A 155 4.80 21.62 6.27
CA CYS A 155 3.47 21.10 5.99
C CYS A 155 2.40 22.07 6.51
N ASP A 156 2.54 22.53 7.76
CA ASP A 156 1.65 23.52 8.37
C ASP A 156 1.57 24.81 7.55
N GLN A 157 2.70 25.32 7.07
CA GLN A 157 2.71 26.49 6.20
C GLN A 157 1.96 26.25 4.89
N SER A 158 2.05 25.05 4.32
CA SER A 158 1.33 24.70 3.08
C SER A 158 -0.18 24.63 3.28
N PHE A 159 -0.63 24.18 4.44
CA PHE A 159 -2.05 24.22 4.82
C PHE A 159 -2.51 25.66 5.05
N ARG A 160 -1.73 26.46 5.78
CA ARG A 160 -2.04 27.88 6.04
C ARG A 160 -2.18 28.70 4.76
N LEU A 161 -1.25 28.51 3.80
CA LEU A 161 -1.30 29.18 2.50
C LEU A 161 -2.53 28.78 1.66
N LYS A 162 -3.11 27.60 1.92
CA LYS A 162 -4.31 27.10 1.24
C LYS A 162 -5.60 27.32 2.04
N GLY A 163 -5.60 28.30 2.95
CA GLY A 163 -6.80 28.71 3.69
C GLY A 163 -7.25 27.75 4.79
N PHE A 164 -6.52 26.67 5.06
CA PHE A 164 -6.91 25.74 6.12
C PHE A 164 -6.61 26.36 7.50
N PRO A 165 -7.48 26.14 8.51
CA PRO A 165 -7.24 26.54 9.89
C PRO A 165 -6.40 25.51 10.68
N ARG A 166 -6.43 24.23 10.28
CA ARG A 166 -5.65 23.13 10.86
C ARG A 166 -5.66 21.92 9.95
N ILE A 167 -4.81 20.93 10.24
CA ILE A 167 -4.75 19.66 9.48
C ILE A 167 -5.76 18.67 10.06
N THR A 168 -6.83 18.39 9.30
CA THR A 168 -7.83 17.35 9.63
C THR A 168 -8.61 16.92 8.36
N PHE A 169 -9.39 15.85 8.48
CA PHE A 169 -10.33 15.40 7.45
C PHE A 169 -11.79 15.55 7.90
N GLN A 170 -12.69 15.77 6.94
CA GLN A 170 -14.13 15.55 7.08
C GLN A 170 -14.39 14.03 7.17
N TRP A 171 -14.27 13.46 8.37
CA TRP A 171 -14.41 12.02 8.62
C TRP A 171 -15.78 11.45 8.20
N ASN A 172 -16.83 12.27 8.26
CA ASN A 172 -18.19 11.92 7.82
C ASN A 172 -18.36 11.88 6.29
N LYS A 173 -17.40 12.39 5.51
CA LYS A 173 -17.38 12.36 4.04
C LYS A 173 -16.06 11.75 3.55
N PRO A 174 -15.78 10.46 3.81
CA PRO A 174 -14.44 9.88 3.63
C PRO A 174 -14.01 9.68 2.16
N SER A 175 -14.86 10.01 1.19
CA SER A 175 -14.49 9.99 -0.22
C SER A 175 -13.75 11.27 -0.60
N LEU A 176 -12.60 11.16 -1.28
CA LEU A 176 -11.90 12.31 -1.83
C LEU A 176 -12.72 13.04 -2.90
N GLU A 177 -13.55 12.32 -3.67
CA GLU A 177 -14.40 12.92 -4.70
C GLU A 177 -15.62 13.65 -4.10
N GLY A 178 -16.05 13.24 -2.91
CA GLY A 178 -17.24 13.77 -2.24
C GLY A 178 -16.97 14.95 -1.31
N SER A 179 -15.70 15.38 -1.17
CA SER A 179 -15.30 16.45 -0.26
C SER A 179 -14.10 17.21 -0.81
N SER A 180 -14.33 18.46 -1.21
CA SER A 180 -13.27 19.39 -1.68
C SER A 180 -12.19 19.60 -0.60
N TRP A 181 -12.61 19.67 0.67
CA TRP A 181 -11.72 19.70 1.83
C TRP A 181 -10.80 18.48 1.86
N ASN A 182 -11.37 17.27 1.86
CA ASN A 182 -10.57 16.04 1.94
C ASN A 182 -9.65 15.85 0.73
N TYR A 183 -10.13 16.22 -0.45
CA TYR A 183 -9.32 16.22 -1.67
C TYR A 183 -8.08 17.10 -1.50
N ALA A 184 -8.27 18.35 -1.07
CA ALA A 184 -7.18 19.31 -0.88
C ALA A 184 -6.26 18.91 0.28
N THR A 185 -6.79 18.44 1.42
CA THR A 185 -6.00 17.91 2.53
C THR A 185 -5.10 16.75 2.07
N ALA A 186 -5.68 15.77 1.35
CA ALA A 186 -4.91 14.62 0.86
C ALA A 186 -3.85 15.03 -0.17
N ASP A 187 -4.16 15.99 -1.03
CA ASP A 187 -3.22 16.53 -2.01
C ASP A 187 -2.02 17.24 -1.35
N ILE A 188 -2.28 18.08 -0.34
CA ILE A 188 -1.21 18.75 0.42
C ILE A 188 -0.34 17.72 1.13
N LEU A 189 -0.95 16.79 1.88
CA LEU A 189 -0.21 15.75 2.61
C LEU A 189 0.61 14.87 1.66
N ALA A 190 0.06 14.49 0.51
CA ALA A 190 0.79 13.70 -0.49
C ALA A 190 2.02 14.45 -1.03
N ASN A 191 1.88 15.73 -1.36
CA ASN A 191 2.98 16.57 -1.86
C ASN A 191 4.07 16.80 -0.79
N GLN A 192 3.65 17.01 0.46
CA GLN A 192 4.57 17.19 1.58
C GLN A 192 5.29 15.89 1.94
N TRP A 193 4.59 14.75 1.89
CA TRP A 193 5.21 13.43 2.04
C TRP A 193 6.25 13.18 0.96
N HIS A 194 5.96 13.48 -0.31
CA HIS A 194 6.95 13.35 -1.40
C HIS A 194 8.21 14.15 -1.10
N SER A 195 8.04 15.41 -0.69
CA SER A 195 9.15 16.32 -0.39
C SER A 195 10.00 15.83 0.79
N TRP A 196 9.36 15.32 1.84
CA TRP A 196 10.02 14.69 2.97
C TRP A 196 10.74 13.42 2.56
N TYR A 197 10.06 12.49 1.90
CA TYR A 197 10.57 11.17 1.55
C TYR A 197 11.78 11.23 0.63
N ILE A 198 11.79 12.13 -0.37
CA ILE A 198 12.96 12.37 -1.23
C ILE A 198 14.17 12.83 -0.40
N LYS A 199 13.98 13.78 0.51
CA LYS A 199 15.07 14.32 1.34
C LYS A 199 15.57 13.29 2.36
N ASP A 200 14.65 12.62 3.04
CA ASP A 200 14.93 11.61 4.05
C ASP A 200 15.73 10.44 3.47
N ARG A 201 15.29 9.93 2.31
CA ARG A 201 15.98 8.86 1.58
C ARG A 201 17.21 9.35 0.80
N ARG A 202 17.56 10.63 0.92
CA ARG A 202 18.69 11.28 0.23
C ARG A 202 18.67 11.05 -1.28
N TYR A 203 17.48 10.98 -1.85
CA TYR A 203 17.32 10.94 -3.29
C TYR A 203 17.60 12.31 -3.90
N SER A 204 17.94 12.33 -5.20
CA SER A 204 18.04 13.59 -5.93
C SER A 204 16.70 14.35 -5.85
N PRO A 205 16.71 15.69 -5.68
CA PRO A 205 15.50 16.51 -5.76
C PRO A 205 14.74 16.35 -7.09
N SER A 206 15.43 15.90 -8.16
CA SER A 206 14.83 15.62 -9.47
C SER A 206 14.15 14.25 -9.57
N THR A 207 14.23 13.42 -8.52
CA THR A 207 13.64 12.09 -8.52
C THR A 207 12.12 12.19 -8.54
N LYS A 208 11.51 11.64 -9.59
CA LYS A 208 10.06 11.52 -9.71
C LYS A 208 9.63 10.17 -9.15
N LEU A 209 9.04 10.17 -7.95
CA LEU A 209 8.38 8.98 -7.44
C LEU A 209 7.12 8.73 -8.27
N THR A 210 6.91 7.48 -8.67
CA THR A 210 5.72 7.06 -9.42
C THR A 210 4.59 6.62 -8.48
N VAL A 211 4.54 7.14 -7.25
CA VAL A 211 3.69 6.61 -6.17
C VAL A 211 2.45 7.48 -6.04
N ASP A 212 1.26 6.86 -6.09
CA ASP A 212 0.00 7.56 -5.83
C ASP A 212 -0.24 7.76 -4.32
N ALA A 213 0.51 8.67 -3.70
CA ALA A 213 0.39 8.96 -2.27
C ALA A 213 -1.01 9.51 -1.89
N LYS A 214 -1.64 10.30 -2.78
CA LYS A 214 -2.99 10.81 -2.55
C LYS A 214 -4.01 9.68 -2.52
N GLY A 215 -3.92 8.74 -3.47
CA GLY A 215 -4.75 7.54 -3.50
C GLY A 215 -4.55 6.66 -2.26
N VAL A 216 -3.32 6.53 -1.75
CA VAL A 216 -3.05 5.84 -0.48
C VAL A 216 -3.77 6.51 0.69
N ILE A 217 -3.64 7.84 0.83
CA ILE A 217 -4.33 8.61 1.88
C ILE A 217 -5.84 8.46 1.76
N GLY A 218 -6.39 8.52 0.53
CA GLY A 218 -7.82 8.34 0.29
C GLY A 218 -8.32 6.94 0.64
N ARG A 219 -7.53 5.89 0.39
CA ARG A 219 -7.85 4.52 0.81
C ARG A 219 -7.87 4.41 2.34
N TRP A 220 -6.84 4.94 3.00
CA TRP A 220 -6.74 4.95 4.46
C TRP A 220 -7.89 5.75 5.13
N LEU A 221 -8.25 6.91 4.58
CA LEU A 221 -9.34 7.75 5.08
C LEU A 221 -10.67 6.98 5.19
N LYS A 222 -11.00 6.16 4.19
CA LYS A 222 -12.22 5.32 4.20
C LYS A 222 -12.20 4.33 5.36
N THR A 223 -11.09 3.61 5.54
CA THR A 223 -10.95 2.62 6.62
C THR A 223 -10.93 3.29 8.00
N ALA A 224 -10.25 4.43 8.14
CA ALA A 224 -10.16 5.19 9.38
C ALA A 224 -11.53 5.73 9.84
N ALA A 225 -12.32 6.27 8.92
CA ALA A 225 -13.67 6.76 9.21
C ALA A 225 -14.63 5.63 9.65
N MET A 226 -14.56 4.46 9.01
CA MET A 226 -15.35 3.29 9.42
C MET A 226 -15.01 2.86 10.85
N ASN A 227 -13.73 2.79 11.19
CA ASN A 227 -13.28 2.41 12.53
C ASN A 227 -13.70 3.42 13.60
N GLN A 228 -13.74 4.71 13.26
CA GLN A 228 -14.21 5.76 14.18
C GLN A 228 -15.71 5.65 14.47
N ALA A 229 -16.52 5.29 13.46
CA ALA A 229 -17.96 5.08 13.63
C ALA A 229 -18.30 3.84 14.47
N GLN A 230 -17.38 2.86 14.56
CA GLN A 230 -17.57 1.61 15.29
C GLN A 230 -17.11 1.64 16.75
N LYS A 231 -16.41 2.69 17.21
CA LYS A 231 -15.98 2.79 18.62
C LYS A 231 -17.19 2.94 19.55
N PRO A 232 -17.41 2.03 20.52
CA PRO A 232 -18.42 2.22 21.57
C PRO A 232 -18.08 3.44 22.42
N LYS A 233 -19.09 4.21 22.85
CA LYS A 233 -18.90 5.27 23.85
C LYS A 233 -18.40 4.63 25.15
N GLU A 234 -17.27 5.11 25.67
CA GLU A 234 -16.67 4.61 26.91
C GLU A 234 -17.67 4.70 28.08
N GLU A 235 -18.07 3.55 28.62
CA GLU A 235 -18.75 3.42 29.91
C GLU A 235 -17.72 3.14 31.02
N SER A 236 -18.10 3.47 32.26
CA SER A 236 -17.28 3.71 33.45
C SER A 236 -16.26 2.61 33.88
N SER A 237 -15.27 3.06 34.66
CA SER A 237 -14.05 2.36 35.10
C SER A 237 -14.24 1.00 35.80
N GLU A 238 -15.40 0.65 36.34
CA GLU A 238 -15.64 -0.65 37.00
C GLU A 238 -15.94 -1.79 36.01
N ASN A 239 -16.43 -1.47 34.81
CA ASN A 239 -16.59 -2.45 33.72
C ASN A 239 -15.25 -2.82 33.06
N SER A 240 -14.19 -2.02 33.25
CA SER A 240 -12.88 -2.21 32.61
C SER A 240 -12.12 -3.46 33.07
N THR A 241 -12.25 -3.85 34.35
CA THR A 241 -11.56 -5.02 34.92
C THR A 241 -12.25 -6.33 34.57
N ARG A 242 -13.60 -6.33 34.51
CA ARG A 242 -14.40 -7.48 34.07
C ARG A 242 -14.18 -7.79 32.60
N THR A 243 -14.22 -6.76 31.75
CA THR A 243 -13.91 -6.87 30.32
C THR A 243 -12.48 -7.34 30.06
N THR A 244 -11.48 -6.93 30.86
CA THR A 244 -10.09 -7.41 30.68
C THR A 244 -9.95 -8.92 30.91
N GLN A 245 -10.65 -9.50 31.88
CA GLN A 245 -10.63 -10.95 32.12
C GLN A 245 -11.32 -11.71 30.99
N GLU A 246 -12.47 -11.23 30.53
CA GLU A 246 -13.21 -11.81 29.39
C GLU A 246 -12.41 -11.73 28.08
N MET A 247 -11.75 -10.61 27.81
CA MET A 247 -10.86 -10.46 26.65
C MET A 247 -9.68 -11.44 26.71
N ASN A 248 -9.12 -11.68 27.91
CA ASN A 248 -8.03 -12.64 28.07
C ASN A 248 -8.49 -14.09 27.88
N THR A 249 -9.71 -14.45 28.31
CA THR A 249 -10.26 -15.80 28.07
C THR A 249 -10.57 -16.02 26.60
N LEU A 250 -11.15 -15.03 25.91
CA LEU A 250 -11.38 -15.05 24.46
C LEU A 250 -10.06 -15.23 23.68
N ARG A 251 -9.02 -14.47 24.04
CA ARG A 251 -7.68 -14.62 23.44
C ARG A 251 -7.11 -16.02 23.61
N ARG A 252 -7.23 -16.61 24.81
CA ARG A 252 -6.78 -18.00 25.05
C ARG A 252 -7.58 -19.01 24.22
N HIS A 253 -8.89 -18.82 24.09
CA HIS A 253 -9.74 -19.69 23.29
C HIS A 253 -9.35 -19.63 21.80
N ARG A 254 -9.14 -18.42 21.25
CA ARG A 254 -8.65 -18.21 19.88
C ARG A 254 -7.30 -18.90 19.65
N GLU A 255 -6.35 -18.74 20.59
CA GLU A 255 -5.04 -19.40 20.50
C GLU A 255 -5.15 -20.93 20.53
N GLN A 256 -5.97 -21.48 21.44
CA GLN A 256 -6.20 -22.93 21.49
C GLN A 256 -6.81 -23.48 20.20
N ARG A 257 -7.75 -22.76 19.61
CA ARG A 257 -8.35 -23.12 18.33
C ARG A 257 -7.32 -23.11 17.20
N ARG A 258 -6.48 -22.08 17.14
CA ARG A 258 -5.36 -21.98 16.17
C ARG A 258 -4.42 -23.18 16.28
N ILE A 259 -4.05 -23.57 17.49
CA ILE A 259 -3.22 -24.76 17.74
C ILE A 259 -3.92 -26.04 17.25
N GLN A 260 -5.22 -26.20 17.47
CA GLN A 260 -5.97 -27.36 16.99
C GLN A 260 -5.98 -27.43 15.45
N ILE A 261 -6.24 -26.31 14.78
CA ILE A 261 -6.24 -26.22 13.32
C ILE A 261 -4.86 -26.55 12.75
N ALA A 262 -3.80 -25.96 13.31
CA ALA A 262 -2.42 -26.24 12.94
C ALA A 262 -2.09 -27.75 13.01
N ARG A 263 -2.46 -28.40 14.12
CA ARG A 263 -2.27 -29.85 14.31
C ARG A 263 -3.02 -30.69 13.28
N HIS A 264 -4.26 -30.32 12.97
CA HIS A 264 -5.04 -31.03 11.95
C HIS A 264 -4.43 -30.89 10.56
N ARG A 265 -4.02 -29.68 10.18
CA ARG A 265 -3.35 -29.42 8.90
C ARG A 265 -2.03 -30.20 8.79
N HIS A 266 -1.22 -30.20 9.85
CA HIS A 266 0.03 -30.99 9.90
C HIS A 266 -0.25 -32.49 9.72
N ALA A 267 -1.19 -33.05 10.48
CA ALA A 267 -1.55 -34.47 10.38
C ALA A 267 -2.05 -34.85 8.98
N SER A 268 -2.86 -34.00 8.35
CA SER A 268 -3.34 -34.19 6.98
C SER A 268 -2.20 -34.12 5.96
N ALA A 269 -1.30 -33.15 6.10
CA ALA A 269 -0.12 -33.06 5.24
C ALA A 269 0.75 -34.33 5.34
N MET A 270 0.99 -34.83 6.54
CA MET A 270 1.78 -36.04 6.76
C MET A 270 1.13 -37.31 6.19
N ARG A 271 -0.18 -37.31 5.95
CA ARG A 271 -0.91 -38.41 5.31
C ARG A 271 -0.95 -38.30 3.78
N SER A 272 -1.05 -37.09 3.25
CA SER A 272 -1.29 -36.85 1.82
C SER A 272 -0.03 -36.58 0.99
N VAL A 273 1.05 -36.11 1.61
CA VAL A 273 2.27 -35.70 0.89
C VAL A 273 3.19 -36.90 0.59
N PRO A 274 3.84 -36.95 -0.59
CA PRO A 274 4.85 -37.96 -0.90
C PRO A 274 5.96 -38.05 0.16
N LYS A 275 6.38 -39.28 0.50
CA LYS A 275 7.33 -39.55 1.62
C LYS A 275 8.59 -38.69 1.56
N GLN A 276 9.18 -38.55 0.37
CA GLN A 276 10.42 -37.80 0.13
C GLN A 276 10.31 -36.28 0.37
N HIS A 277 9.10 -35.75 0.53
CA HIS A 277 8.85 -34.32 0.74
C HIS A 277 8.22 -34.01 2.11
N LYS A 278 7.99 -35.03 2.94
CA LYS A 278 7.33 -34.87 4.25
C LYS A 278 8.15 -34.04 5.22
N GLU A 279 9.48 -34.16 5.21
CA GLU A 279 10.36 -33.41 6.11
C GLU A 279 10.21 -31.89 5.90
N TYR A 280 10.31 -31.45 4.64
CA TYR A 280 10.13 -30.04 4.27
C TYR A 280 8.76 -29.48 4.69
N LEU A 281 7.66 -30.19 4.39
CA LEU A 281 6.33 -29.71 4.80
C LEU A 281 6.09 -29.84 6.31
N SER A 282 6.73 -30.80 6.97
CA SER A 282 6.68 -30.92 8.43
C SER A 282 7.36 -29.73 9.09
N GLU A 283 8.55 -29.34 8.62
CA GLU A 283 9.27 -28.16 9.10
C GLU A 283 8.43 -26.90 8.89
N LEU A 284 7.88 -26.71 7.68
CA LEU A 284 7.04 -25.56 7.35
C LEU A 284 5.79 -25.43 8.24
N LEU A 285 5.12 -26.56 8.52
CA LEU A 285 3.87 -26.60 9.28
C LEU A 285 4.08 -26.72 10.80
N SER A 286 5.32 -26.94 11.25
CA SER A 286 5.66 -27.09 12.68
C SER A 286 5.54 -25.79 13.48
N ALA A 287 5.69 -24.64 12.82
CA ALA A 287 5.43 -23.36 13.44
C ALA A 287 3.92 -23.10 13.50
N ASN A 288 3.33 -23.01 14.69
CA ASN A 288 1.88 -22.73 14.86
C ASN A 288 1.45 -21.41 14.20
N ASP A 289 2.37 -20.44 14.15
CA ASP A 289 2.16 -19.15 13.49
C ASP A 289 2.17 -19.24 11.95
N MET A 290 2.67 -20.35 11.39
CA MET A 290 2.66 -20.63 9.95
C MET A 290 1.38 -21.30 9.47
N SER A 291 0.75 -22.09 10.33
CA SER A 291 -0.25 -23.09 9.92
C SER A 291 -1.66 -22.76 10.39
N SER A 292 -1.92 -21.58 10.95
CA SER A 292 -3.25 -21.12 11.37
C SER A 292 -3.50 -19.68 10.92
N ASP A 293 -4.75 -19.39 10.54
CA ASP A 293 -5.14 -18.01 10.20
C ASP A 293 -5.40 -17.20 11.47
N TYR A 294 -5.27 -15.88 11.37
CA TYR A 294 -5.78 -14.98 12.40
C TYR A 294 -7.32 -14.98 12.34
N GLU A 295 -7.98 -14.85 13.48
CA GLU A 295 -9.44 -14.91 13.60
C GLU A 295 -9.95 -13.67 14.34
N ASP A 296 -10.97 -13.05 13.75
CA ASP A 296 -11.79 -12.00 14.35
C ASP A 296 -13.17 -12.57 14.73
N ASP A 297 -13.95 -11.81 15.49
CA ASP A 297 -15.30 -12.08 16.04
C ASP A 297 -15.31 -12.32 17.57
N GLU A 298 -16.09 -11.49 18.27
CA GLU A 298 -16.28 -11.50 19.73
C GLU A 298 -17.27 -12.59 20.18
N ASP A 299 -18.13 -13.05 19.27
CA ASP A 299 -19.11 -14.10 19.54
C ASP A 299 -18.54 -15.50 19.22
N PRO A 300 -18.36 -16.37 20.23
CA PRO A 300 -17.84 -17.72 20.01
C PRO A 300 -18.82 -18.66 19.28
N GLU A 301 -20.09 -18.30 19.12
CA GLU A 301 -21.11 -19.10 18.44
C GLU A 301 -21.11 -18.87 16.91
N VAL A 302 -20.56 -17.75 16.45
CA VAL A 302 -20.47 -17.42 15.03
C VAL A 302 -19.16 -17.96 14.44
N PRO A 303 -19.16 -18.53 13.22
CA PRO A 303 -17.92 -18.86 12.53
C PRO A 303 -17.05 -17.61 12.37
N PRO A 304 -15.75 -17.67 12.68
CA PRO A 304 -14.90 -16.50 12.71
C PRO A 304 -14.64 -15.98 11.30
N THR A 305 -14.26 -14.71 11.25
CA THR A 305 -13.69 -14.08 10.08
C THR A 305 -12.21 -14.44 9.97
N ARG A 306 -11.80 -14.99 8.82
CA ARG A 306 -10.41 -15.31 8.53
C ARG A 306 -9.66 -14.04 8.14
N ILE A 307 -8.58 -13.73 8.85
CA ILE A 307 -7.66 -12.64 8.50
C ILE A 307 -6.40 -13.24 7.88
N LEU A 308 -6.12 -12.86 6.64
CA LEU A 308 -4.89 -13.22 5.92
C LEU A 308 -3.76 -12.28 6.34
N PRO A 309 -2.68 -12.79 6.95
CA PRO A 309 -1.56 -11.96 7.37
C PRO A 309 -0.76 -11.47 6.17
N PHE A 310 -0.20 -10.25 6.27
CA PHE A 310 0.54 -9.62 5.19
C PHE A 310 1.79 -10.41 4.79
N TRP A 311 2.47 -11.01 5.77
CA TRP A 311 3.73 -11.71 5.51
C TRP A 311 3.54 -13.00 4.70
N ARG A 312 2.34 -13.60 4.66
CA ARG A 312 2.13 -14.94 4.10
C ARG A 312 1.91 -14.94 2.60
N SER A 313 2.57 -15.86 1.90
CA SER A 313 2.40 -16.01 0.45
C SER A 313 1.01 -16.56 0.09
N LYS A 314 0.56 -16.25 -1.13
CA LYS A 314 -0.68 -16.82 -1.68
C LYS A 314 -0.59 -18.34 -1.79
N ALA A 315 0.55 -18.86 -2.27
CA ALA A 315 0.76 -20.30 -2.43
C ALA A 315 0.65 -21.06 -1.09
N LEU A 316 1.20 -20.50 -0.01
CA LEU A 316 1.05 -21.07 1.33
C LEU A 316 -0.40 -21.00 1.81
N THR A 317 -1.07 -19.86 1.60
CA THR A 317 -2.48 -19.67 1.95
C THR A 317 -3.37 -20.72 1.28
N ASP A 318 -3.22 -20.90 -0.04
CA ASP A 318 -3.99 -21.86 -0.81
C ASP A 318 -3.71 -23.30 -0.35
N LEU A 319 -2.43 -23.65 -0.10
CA LEU A 319 -2.05 -24.96 0.44
C LEU A 319 -2.70 -25.25 1.79
N LEU A 320 -2.72 -24.28 2.71
CA LEU A 320 -3.36 -24.44 4.02
C LEU A 320 -4.87 -24.64 3.90
N HIS A 321 -5.54 -23.95 2.96
CA HIS A 321 -6.96 -24.14 2.71
C HIS A 321 -7.26 -25.51 2.10
N GLU A 322 -6.41 -25.98 1.19
CA GLU A 322 -6.56 -27.33 0.65
C GLU A 322 -6.31 -28.41 1.72
N LEU A 323 -5.42 -28.16 2.68
CA LEU A 323 -5.26 -29.02 3.85
C LEU A 323 -6.50 -29.06 4.75
N ASP A 324 -7.29 -27.97 4.82
CA ASP A 324 -8.59 -27.99 5.52
C ASP A 324 -9.57 -28.95 4.82
N VAL A 325 -9.61 -28.92 3.48
CA VAL A 325 -10.42 -29.86 2.67
C VAL A 325 -9.98 -31.29 2.92
N ALA A 326 -8.68 -31.58 2.81
CA ALA A 326 -8.12 -32.90 3.07
C ALA A 326 -8.44 -33.38 4.49
N THR A 327 -8.35 -32.50 5.49
CA THR A 327 -8.68 -32.81 6.90
C THR A 327 -10.12 -33.32 7.04
N ILE A 328 -11.08 -32.65 6.40
CA ILE A 328 -12.50 -33.04 6.45
C ILE A 328 -12.76 -34.34 5.70
N GLN A 329 -12.08 -34.55 4.56
CA GLN A 329 -12.23 -35.77 3.76
C GLN A 329 -11.63 -37.00 4.43
N LEU A 330 -10.51 -36.84 5.13
CA LEU A 330 -9.79 -37.91 5.83
C LEU A 330 -10.37 -38.24 7.22
N ALA A 331 -11.37 -37.48 7.69
CA ALA A 331 -11.99 -37.66 8.99
C ALA A 331 -12.98 -38.84 9.03
N SER A 332 -13.06 -39.52 10.18
CA SER A 332 -14.12 -40.50 10.43
C SER A 332 -15.49 -39.82 10.54
N SER A 333 -16.56 -40.56 10.27
CA SER A 333 -17.94 -40.06 10.33
C SER A 333 -18.29 -39.40 11.66
N GLU A 334 -17.77 -39.92 12.78
CA GLU A 334 -17.99 -39.38 14.12
C GLU A 334 -17.31 -38.01 14.34
N LYS A 335 -16.09 -37.81 13.81
CA LYS A 335 -15.30 -36.59 14.05
C LYS A 335 -15.61 -35.48 13.03
N LYS A 336 -16.17 -35.85 11.89
CA LYS A 336 -16.39 -34.96 10.74
C LYS A 336 -17.25 -33.73 11.06
N PRO A 337 -18.38 -33.81 11.80
CA PRO A 337 -19.18 -32.63 12.14
C PRO A 337 -18.39 -31.59 12.94
N ASN A 338 -17.61 -32.04 13.92
CA ASN A 338 -16.80 -31.15 14.76
C ASN A 338 -15.69 -30.46 13.96
N LEU A 339 -15.05 -31.18 13.02
CA LEU A 339 -14.02 -30.60 12.16
C LEU A 339 -14.59 -29.59 11.16
N ILE A 340 -15.79 -29.85 10.62
CA ILE A 340 -16.49 -28.87 9.78
C ILE A 340 -16.74 -27.59 10.58
N LYS A 341 -17.28 -27.69 11.80
CA LYS A 341 -17.51 -26.53 12.68
C LYS A 341 -16.20 -25.79 13.01
N LEU A 342 -15.12 -26.52 13.30
CA LEU A 342 -13.82 -25.95 13.64
C LEU A 342 -13.21 -25.14 12.49
N LEU A 343 -13.28 -25.66 11.26
CA LEU A 343 -12.65 -25.08 10.07
C LEU A 343 -13.55 -24.11 9.30
N GLN A 344 -14.85 -24.05 9.62
CA GLN A 344 -15.78 -23.11 9.01
C GLN A 344 -15.35 -21.65 9.25
N ARG A 345 -15.56 -20.81 8.25
CA ARG A 345 -15.32 -19.36 8.28
C ARG A 345 -16.55 -18.63 7.77
N LYS A 346 -16.85 -17.48 8.35
CA LYS A 346 -17.91 -16.58 7.86
C LYS A 346 -17.45 -15.87 6.59
N GLU A 347 -16.25 -15.30 6.65
CA GLU A 347 -15.64 -14.57 5.53
C GLU A 347 -14.11 -14.65 5.59
N THR A 348 -13.45 -14.14 4.55
CA THR A 348 -12.00 -13.99 4.50
C THR A 348 -11.66 -12.57 4.07
N ARG A 349 -10.81 -11.90 4.85
CA ARG A 349 -10.28 -10.57 4.54
C ARG A 349 -8.78 -10.53 4.76
N GLU A 350 -8.11 -9.54 4.18
CA GLU A 350 -6.72 -9.23 4.51
C GLU A 350 -6.63 -8.48 5.84
N ALA A 351 -5.47 -8.53 6.48
CA ALA A 351 -5.17 -7.69 7.62
C ALA A 351 -5.32 -6.19 7.29
N THR A 352 -5.63 -5.40 8.31
CA THR A 352 -5.63 -3.94 8.30
C THR A 352 -4.23 -3.40 8.64
N GLU A 353 -4.01 -2.11 8.42
CA GLU A 353 -2.72 -1.45 8.69
C GLU A 353 -2.29 -1.59 10.17
N LEU A 354 -3.25 -1.56 11.10
CA LEU A 354 -3.00 -1.72 12.52
C LEU A 354 -2.69 -3.18 12.89
N GLU A 355 -3.43 -4.12 12.32
CA GLU A 355 -3.25 -5.56 12.57
C GLU A 355 -1.88 -6.03 12.08
N VAL A 356 -1.38 -5.53 10.94
CA VAL A 356 -0.04 -5.86 10.43
C VAL A 356 1.07 -5.55 11.43
N LEU A 357 0.94 -4.48 12.23
CA LEU A 357 1.93 -4.14 13.26
C LEU A 357 1.89 -5.10 14.45
N GLN A 358 0.82 -5.87 14.59
CA GLN A 358 0.60 -6.84 15.66
C GLN A 358 0.80 -8.29 15.17
N GLU A 359 0.93 -8.50 13.85
CA GLU A 359 1.21 -9.81 13.29
C GLU A 359 2.51 -10.38 13.84
N LYS A 360 2.44 -11.61 14.33
CA LYS A 360 3.61 -12.40 14.63
C LYS A 360 4.10 -13.03 13.33
N VAL A 361 5.26 -12.58 12.87
CA VAL A 361 5.92 -13.15 11.69
C VAL A 361 6.71 -14.40 12.12
N PRO A 362 6.50 -15.55 11.48
CA PRO A 362 7.25 -16.77 11.78
C PRO A 362 8.74 -16.65 11.47
N THR A 363 9.54 -17.40 12.21
CA THR A 363 11.00 -17.51 12.02
C THR A 363 11.37 -18.89 11.49
N ASN A 364 12.54 -19.04 10.87
CA ASN A 364 13.02 -20.30 10.28
C ASN A 364 12.09 -20.85 9.20
N VAL A 365 11.68 -19.99 8.27
CA VAL A 365 10.72 -20.34 7.22
C VAL A 365 11.35 -20.11 5.86
N CYS A 366 11.07 -21.03 4.93
CA CYS A 366 11.53 -20.90 3.56
C CYS A 366 10.97 -19.66 2.85
N LEU A 367 11.75 -19.08 1.95
CA LEU A 367 11.39 -17.87 1.21
C LEU A 367 10.02 -17.95 0.52
N GLN A 368 9.63 -19.12 0.03
CA GLN A 368 8.34 -19.33 -0.65
C GLN A 368 7.12 -19.15 0.26
N GLY A 369 7.29 -19.27 1.57
CA GLY A 369 6.24 -19.01 2.56
C GLY A 369 5.86 -17.53 2.67
N PHE A 370 6.72 -16.63 2.19
CA PHE A 370 6.54 -15.19 2.36
C PHE A 370 5.94 -14.50 1.13
N ASN A 371 5.12 -13.48 1.38
CA ASN A 371 4.56 -12.61 0.37
C ASN A 371 5.69 -11.79 -0.28
N LYS A 372 5.65 -11.65 -1.62
CA LYS A 372 6.65 -10.88 -2.36
C LYS A 372 6.76 -9.42 -1.91
N TYR A 373 5.64 -8.79 -1.57
CA TYR A 373 5.60 -7.39 -1.12
C TYR A 373 6.15 -7.27 0.29
N PHE A 374 5.83 -8.23 1.17
CA PHE A 374 6.44 -8.30 2.50
C PHE A 374 7.95 -8.42 2.41
N LEU A 375 8.46 -9.31 1.56
CA LEU A 375 9.91 -9.45 1.36
C LEU A 375 10.51 -8.12 0.86
N GLN A 376 9.94 -7.50 -0.17
CA GLN A 376 10.40 -6.20 -0.69
C GLN A 376 10.46 -5.11 0.40
N ASP A 377 9.53 -5.17 1.35
CA ASP A 377 9.45 -4.25 2.49
C ASP A 377 10.34 -4.62 3.69
N THR A 378 10.96 -5.79 3.67
CA THR A 378 11.77 -6.31 4.77
C THR A 378 13.24 -6.22 4.39
N SER A 379 14.02 -5.47 5.16
CA SER A 379 15.46 -5.29 4.94
C SER A 379 16.23 -6.60 5.08
N ILE A 380 17.43 -6.66 4.52
CA ILE A 380 18.31 -7.85 4.63
C ILE A 380 18.56 -8.21 6.11
N LEU A 381 18.69 -7.23 7.00
CA LEU A 381 18.91 -7.47 8.43
C LEU A 381 17.67 -8.08 9.09
N GLU A 382 16.48 -7.54 8.83
CA GLU A 382 15.23 -8.09 9.35
C GLU A 382 14.98 -9.51 8.82
N ARG A 383 15.25 -9.77 7.53
CA ARG A 383 15.14 -11.13 6.96
C ARG A 383 16.10 -12.11 7.63
N ARG A 384 17.34 -11.69 7.94
CA ARG A 384 18.30 -12.50 8.69
C ARG A 384 17.84 -12.76 10.12
N GLN A 385 17.27 -11.76 10.78
CA GLN A 385 16.68 -11.93 12.13
C GLN A 385 15.51 -12.91 12.12
N LEU A 386 14.69 -12.89 11.06
CA LEU A 386 13.63 -13.87 10.83
C LEU A 386 14.17 -15.25 10.41
N GLN A 387 15.47 -15.38 10.14
CA GLN A 387 16.11 -16.61 9.67
C GLN A 387 15.37 -17.17 8.43
N ILE A 388 15.06 -16.30 7.47
CA ILE A 388 14.41 -16.71 6.23
C ILE A 388 15.40 -17.58 5.44
N ASP A 389 14.96 -18.80 5.14
CA ASP A 389 15.76 -19.74 4.36
C ASP A 389 15.58 -19.47 2.86
N GLU A 390 16.61 -18.88 2.26
CA GLU A 390 16.70 -18.55 0.84
C GLU A 390 17.20 -19.72 -0.03
N THR A 391 17.47 -20.89 0.56
CA THR A 391 17.92 -22.06 -0.21
C THR A 391 16.83 -22.54 -1.17
N PRO A 392 17.14 -22.77 -2.45
CA PRO A 392 16.19 -23.32 -3.40
C PRO A 392 15.69 -24.69 -2.94
N LYS A 393 14.38 -24.82 -2.80
CA LYS A 393 13.72 -26.10 -2.46
C LYS A 393 13.33 -26.82 -3.74
N SER A 394 13.69 -28.10 -3.83
CA SER A 394 13.33 -28.98 -4.96
C SER A 394 11.83 -29.24 -5.06
N TYR A 395 11.10 -29.12 -3.95
CA TYR A 395 9.66 -29.25 -3.87
C TYR A 395 9.05 -27.91 -3.45
N SER A 396 8.33 -27.27 -4.37
CA SER A 396 7.74 -25.95 -4.13
C SER A 396 6.38 -26.03 -3.45
N LEU A 397 5.94 -24.95 -2.81
CA LEU A 397 4.60 -24.86 -2.23
C LEU A 397 3.49 -25.00 -3.29
N THR A 398 3.74 -24.48 -4.50
CA THR A 398 2.81 -24.62 -5.62
C THR A 398 2.71 -26.08 -6.07
N GLN A 399 3.82 -26.81 -6.12
CA GLN A 399 3.79 -28.24 -6.45
C GLN A 399 3.07 -29.04 -5.36
N ALA A 400 3.32 -28.72 -4.08
CA ALA A 400 2.62 -29.32 -2.96
C ALA A 400 1.09 -29.11 -3.03
N LEU A 401 0.66 -27.91 -3.40
CA LEU A 401 -0.76 -27.60 -3.60
C LEU A 401 -1.35 -28.44 -4.73
N VAL A 402 -0.69 -28.49 -5.88
CA VAL A 402 -1.16 -29.28 -7.05
C VAL A 402 -1.30 -30.76 -6.69
N ASP A 403 -0.32 -31.33 -6.00
CA ASP A 403 -0.35 -32.74 -5.63
C ASP A 403 -1.42 -33.04 -4.59
N LEU A 404 -1.68 -32.12 -3.66
CA LEU A 404 -2.79 -32.25 -2.72
C LEU A 404 -4.14 -32.14 -3.41
N GLN A 405 -4.29 -31.20 -4.35
CA GLN A 405 -5.52 -31.03 -5.15
C GLN A 405 -5.87 -32.28 -5.95
N LYS A 406 -4.89 -32.99 -6.51
CA LYS A 406 -5.13 -34.28 -7.18
C LYS A 406 -5.77 -35.32 -6.24
N LEU A 407 -5.52 -35.23 -4.94
CA LEU A 407 -6.07 -36.16 -3.94
C LEU A 407 -7.42 -35.69 -3.39
N THR A 408 -7.68 -34.38 -3.35
CA THR A 408 -8.90 -33.80 -2.76
C THR A 408 -9.99 -33.50 -3.78
N CYS A 409 -9.65 -33.32 -5.06
CA CYS A 409 -10.61 -33.12 -6.14
C CYS A 409 -11.49 -34.36 -6.31
N LYS A 410 -12.81 -34.15 -6.30
CA LYS A 410 -13.77 -35.21 -6.60
C LYS A 410 -13.72 -35.52 -8.09
N SER A 411 -13.74 -36.80 -8.45
CA SER A 411 -13.70 -37.31 -9.83
C SER A 411 -14.71 -36.67 -10.79
N ASN A 412 -15.84 -36.18 -10.27
CA ASN A 412 -16.92 -35.58 -11.05
C ASN A 412 -16.74 -34.07 -11.29
N ALA A 413 -15.64 -33.48 -10.81
CA ALA A 413 -15.31 -32.06 -10.94
C ALA A 413 -14.08 -31.82 -11.83
N VAL A 414 -13.57 -32.87 -12.49
CA VAL A 414 -12.61 -32.74 -13.59
C VAL A 414 -13.38 -32.18 -14.79
N PRO A 415 -12.97 -31.05 -15.41
CA PRO A 415 -13.53 -30.63 -16.68
C PRO A 415 -13.41 -31.82 -17.65
N ILE A 416 -14.53 -32.25 -18.22
CA ILE A 416 -14.51 -33.17 -19.36
C ILE A 416 -13.73 -32.43 -20.46
N ASP A 417 -12.68 -33.06 -20.98
CA ASP A 417 -11.75 -32.51 -21.98
C ASP A 417 -12.45 -31.80 -23.15
#